data_AF-R2VLX2-F1
#
_entry.id   AF-R2VLX2-F1
#
_cell.length_a   1.000
_cell.length_b   1.000
_cell.length_c   1.000
_cell.angle_alpha   90.00
_cell.angle_beta   90.00
_cell.angle_gamma   90.00
#
_symmetry.space_group_name_H-M   'P 1'
#
loop_
_entity.id
_entity.type
_entity.pdbx_description
1 polymer ?
#
loop_
_entity_poly.entity_id
_entity_poly.type
_entity_poly.pdbx_seq_one_letter_code
_entity_poly.pdbx_strand_id
1 'polypeptide(L)'
;MGDMGNYWRDVKPYLKERRQKHVQQMGNSASRNIEKLGYDFKHYPNNHQFAIETKKGIIDYWGTTGTWIDRETKKRGKGLESLRKYLSQ
;
A
#
# COMPACT_ATOMS: atom_id res chain seq x y z
N MET A 1 -12.80 -1.56 -39.34
CA MET A 1 -11.79 -1.54 -38.25
C MET A 1 -11.50 -0.10 -37.84
N GLY A 2 -12.43 0.58 -37.13
CA GLY A 2 -12.25 1.99 -36.73
C GLY A 2 -12.68 2.31 -35.29
N ASP A 3 -13.25 1.33 -34.57
CA ASP A 3 -13.96 1.59 -33.31
C ASP A 3 -13.08 1.42 -32.06
N MET A 4 -12.09 0.52 -32.13
CA MET A 4 -11.22 0.27 -30.97
C MET A 4 -10.28 1.44 -30.66
N GLY A 5 -9.82 2.19 -31.67
CA GLY A 5 -8.89 3.31 -31.45
C GLY A 5 -9.48 4.46 -30.62
N ASN A 6 -10.76 4.76 -30.84
CA ASN A 6 -11.49 5.76 -30.06
C ASN A 6 -11.87 5.23 -28.68
N TYR A 7 -12.33 3.97 -28.59
CA TYR A 7 -12.58 3.30 -27.30
C TYR A 7 -11.35 3.33 -26.38
N TRP A 8 -10.16 2.99 -26.89
CA TRP A 8 -8.93 3.03 -26.10
C TRP A 8 -8.44 4.45 -25.77
N ARG A 9 -8.83 5.47 -26.56
CA ARG A 9 -8.52 6.88 -26.29
C ARG A 9 -9.26 7.40 -25.07
N ASP A 10 -10.51 6.99 -24.87
CA ASP A 10 -11.35 7.46 -23.76
C ASP A 10 -11.25 6.55 -22.52
N VAL A 11 -11.01 5.25 -22.72
CA VAL A 11 -10.88 4.27 -21.62
C VAL A 11 -9.58 4.44 -20.83
N LYS A 12 -8.46 4.75 -21.51
CA LYS A 12 -7.16 4.92 -20.82
C LYS A 12 -7.17 6.07 -19.79
N PRO A 13 -7.65 7.28 -20.11
CA PRO A 13 -7.84 8.36 -19.14
C PRO A 13 -8.74 7.93 -17.98
N TYR A 14 -9.89 7.33 -18.27
CA TYR A 14 -10.83 6.87 -17.24
C TYR A 14 -10.23 5.84 -16.28
N LEU A 15 -9.52 4.83 -16.80
CA LEU A 15 -8.83 3.83 -15.98
C LEU A 15 -7.71 4.46 -15.11
N LYS A 16 -7.01 5.47 -15.64
CA LYS A 16 -5.99 6.22 -14.90
C LYS A 16 -6.60 7.02 -13.76
N GLU A 17 -7.70 7.72 -14.00
CA GLU A 17 -8.43 8.48 -12.96
C GLU A 17 -9.02 7.55 -11.90
N ARG A 18 -9.64 6.44 -12.30
CA ARG A 18 -10.15 5.43 -11.37
C ARG A 18 -9.05 4.86 -10.48
N ARG A 19 -7.87 4.58 -11.04
CA ARG A 19 -6.70 4.13 -10.29
C ARG A 19 -6.22 5.20 -9.30
N GLN A 20 -6.17 6.47 -9.70
CA GLN A 20 -5.77 7.57 -8.81
C GLN A 20 -6.72 7.70 -7.62
N LYS A 21 -8.05 7.69 -7.87
CA LYS A 21 -9.07 7.73 -6.79
C LYS A 21 -8.92 6.53 -5.84
N HIS A 22 -8.75 5.32 -6.38
CA HIS A 22 -8.55 4.12 -5.58
C HIS A 22 -7.28 4.20 -4.72
N VAL A 23 -6.17 4.64 -5.30
CA VAL A 23 -4.89 4.81 -4.59
C VAL A 23 -5.02 5.82 -3.45
N GLN A 24 -5.70 6.95 -3.68
CA GLN A 24 -5.93 7.98 -2.67
C GLN A 24 -6.81 7.47 -1.51
N GLN A 25 -7.89 6.75 -1.81
CA GLN A 25 -8.77 6.14 -0.80
C GLN A 25 -8.06 5.07 0.04
N MET A 26 -7.27 4.22 -0.61
CA MET A 26 -6.48 3.17 0.05
C MET A 26 -5.39 3.76 0.95
N GLY A 27 -4.67 4.80 0.47
CA GLY A 27 -3.63 5.48 1.25
C GLY A 27 -4.17 6.05 2.56
N ASN A 28 -5.28 6.79 2.50
CA ASN A 28 -5.92 7.36 3.70
C ASN A 28 -6.39 6.29 4.70
N SER A 29 -6.92 5.17 4.20
CA SER A 29 -7.38 4.06 5.03
C SER A 29 -6.20 3.30 5.67
N ALA A 30 -5.10 3.16 4.93
CA ALA A 30 -3.87 2.54 5.41
C ALA A 30 -3.23 3.35 6.55
N SER A 31 -3.13 4.67 6.43
CA SER A 31 -2.54 5.52 7.49
C SER A 31 -3.23 5.31 8.84
N ARG A 32 -4.57 5.37 8.87
CA ARG A 32 -5.35 5.13 10.10
C ARG A 32 -5.11 3.75 10.71
N ASN A 33 -4.87 2.74 9.87
CA ASN A 33 -4.64 1.39 10.34
C ASN A 33 -3.21 1.19 10.85
N ILE A 34 -2.22 1.86 10.26
CA ILE A 34 -0.83 1.84 10.70
C ILE A 34 -0.68 2.62 12.02
N GLU A 35 -1.33 3.79 12.14
CA GLU A 35 -1.41 4.53 13.41
C GLU A 35 -1.95 3.67 14.55
N LYS A 36 -3.00 2.87 14.28
CA LYS A 36 -3.56 1.92 15.25
C LYS A 36 -2.62 0.78 15.65
N LEU A 37 -1.54 0.52 14.91
CA LEU A 37 -0.54 -0.48 15.33
C LEU A 37 0.32 0.05 16.50
N GLY A 38 0.38 1.36 16.72
CA GLY A 38 1.09 1.96 17.85
C GLY A 38 2.62 1.91 17.73
N TYR A 39 3.15 1.79 16.52
CA TYR A 39 4.58 1.87 16.24
C TYR A 39 4.90 3.21 15.60
N ASP A 40 6.12 3.69 15.82
CA ASP A 40 6.66 4.80 15.04
C ASP A 40 6.78 4.38 13.57
N PHE A 41 6.45 5.30 12.66
CA PHE A 41 6.54 5.04 11.23
C PHE A 41 6.85 6.30 10.44
N LYS A 42 7.57 6.11 9.32
CA LYS A 42 7.76 7.12 8.30
C LYS A 42 6.89 6.82 7.10
N HIS A 43 5.99 7.74 6.75
CA HIS A 43 5.12 7.63 5.58
C HIS A 43 5.78 8.28 4.35
N TYR A 44 5.83 7.53 3.25
CA TYR A 44 6.26 7.97 1.93
C TYR A 44 5.02 8.11 1.04
N PRO A 45 4.46 9.33 0.89
CA PRO A 45 3.19 9.54 0.21
C PRO A 45 3.22 9.20 -1.28
N ASN A 46 4.39 9.31 -1.93
CA ASN A 46 4.53 9.07 -3.38
C ASN A 46 4.17 7.64 -3.79
N ASN A 47 4.41 6.66 -2.93
CA ASN A 47 4.13 5.25 -3.19
C ASN A 47 3.22 4.61 -2.11
N HIS A 48 2.68 5.41 -1.19
CA HIS A 48 1.90 4.96 -0.04
C HIS A 48 2.59 3.88 0.78
N GLN A 49 3.91 4.01 0.92
CA GLN A 49 4.72 3.13 1.74
C GLN A 49 4.83 3.68 3.15
N PHE A 50 4.72 2.81 4.13
CA PHE A 50 4.90 3.08 5.55
C PHE A 50 6.10 2.27 6.00
N ALA A 51 7.21 2.92 6.32
CA ALA A 51 8.34 2.28 6.98
C ALA A 51 8.08 2.31 8.48
N ILE A 52 7.66 1.17 9.03
CA ILE A 52 7.25 0.99 10.42
C ILE A 52 8.46 0.52 11.21
N GLU A 53 8.83 1.25 12.25
CA GLU A 53 9.93 0.92 13.14
C GLU A 53 9.43 0.01 14.26
N THR A 54 9.95 -1.21 14.31
CA THR A 54 9.52 -2.23 15.27
C THR A 54 10.71 -2.82 16.00
N LYS A 55 10.46 -3.57 17.07
CA LYS A 55 11.53 -4.29 17.81
C LYS A 55 12.29 -5.30 16.94
N LYS A 56 11.70 -5.75 15.83
CA LYS A 56 12.29 -6.67 14.85
C LYS A 56 13.01 -5.95 13.71
N GLY A 57 13.17 -4.63 13.81
CA GLY A 57 13.69 -3.79 12.73
C GLY A 57 12.58 -3.09 11.94
N ILE A 58 12.94 -2.63 10.74
CA ILE A 58 12.07 -1.81 9.88
C ILE A 58 11.23 -2.72 8.97
N ILE A 59 9.91 -2.52 9.00
CA ILE A 59 8.97 -3.16 8.08
C ILE A 59 8.40 -2.13 7.11
N ASP A 60 8.57 -2.38 5.82
CA ASP A 60 7.91 -1.61 4.78
C ASP A 60 6.52 -2.19 4.52
N TYR A 61 5.49 -1.38 4.67
CA TYR A 61 4.10 -1.72 4.34
C TYR A 61 3.58 -0.80 3.23
N TRP A 62 3.00 -1.37 2.17
CA TRP A 62 2.36 -0.61 1.10
C TRP A 62 0.85 -0.57 1.31
N GLY A 63 0.33 0.61 1.63
CA GLY A 63 -1.10 0.80 1.90
C GLY A 63 -2.00 0.49 0.72
N THR A 64 -1.51 0.64 -0.51
CA THR A 64 -2.27 0.39 -1.74
C THR A 64 -2.46 -1.08 -2.07
N THR A 65 -1.45 -1.91 -1.81
CA THR A 65 -1.48 -3.35 -2.11
C THR A 65 -1.68 -4.22 -0.88
N GLY A 66 -1.49 -3.64 0.31
CA GLY A 66 -1.44 -4.33 1.59
C GLY A 66 -0.18 -5.19 1.77
N THR A 67 0.81 -5.10 0.87
CA THR A 67 2.05 -5.88 0.97
C THR A 67 2.90 -5.37 2.12
N TRP A 68 3.54 -6.26 2.86
CA TRP A 68 4.61 -5.88 3.78
C TRP A 68 5.87 -6.69 3.56
N ILE A 69 7.02 -6.08 3.87
CA ILE A 69 8.35 -6.69 3.81
C ILE A 69 9.15 -6.25 5.03
N ASP A 70 9.72 -7.21 5.73
CA ASP A 70 10.75 -7.00 6.74
C ASP A 70 12.10 -6.77 6.04
N ARG A 71 12.77 -5.66 6.35
CA ARG A 71 14.05 -5.31 5.71
C ARG A 71 15.20 -6.21 6.13
N GLU A 72 15.20 -6.71 7.37
CA GLU A 72 16.25 -7.54 7.93
C GLU A 72 16.11 -8.99 7.46
N THR A 73 14.94 -9.58 7.69
CA THR A 73 14.71 -11.01 7.39
C THR A 73 14.30 -11.27 5.95
N LYS A 74 13.94 -10.23 5.19
CA LYS A 74 13.32 -10.31 3.85
C LYS A 74 12.00 -11.09 3.83
N LYS A 75 11.43 -11.42 5.00
CA LYS A 75 10.10 -12.01 5.08
C LYS A 75 9.07 -11.02 4.55
N ARG A 76 8.06 -11.56 3.88
CA ARG A 76 7.02 -10.78 3.24
C ARG A 76 5.67 -11.43 3.42
N GLY A 77 4.65 -10.60 3.42
CA GLY A 77 3.27 -11.05 3.52
C GLY A 77 2.31 -10.03 2.92
N LYS A 78 1.02 -10.28 3.12
CA LYS A 78 -0.05 -9.45 2.57
C LYS A 78 -1.15 -9.25 3.61
N GLY A 79 -1.63 -8.03 3.71
CA GLY A 79 -2.67 -7.60 4.63
C GLY A 79 -2.14 -7.22 6.02
N LEU A 80 -2.91 -6.38 6.70
CA LEU A 80 -2.62 -5.91 8.05
C LEU A 80 -2.72 -7.02 9.10
N GLU A 81 -3.64 -7.97 8.92
CA GLU A 81 -3.76 -9.10 9.85
C GLU A 81 -2.51 -9.98 9.83
N SER A 82 -1.98 -10.27 8.65
CA SER A 82 -0.72 -11.00 8.48
C SER A 82 0.45 -10.24 9.11
N LEU A 83 0.51 -8.91 8.91
CA LEU A 83 1.50 -8.06 9.55
C LEU A 83 1.40 -8.12 11.08
N ARG A 84 0.18 -8.01 11.63
CA ARG A 84 -0.06 -8.11 13.08
C ARG A 84 0.41 -9.45 13.64
N LYS A 85 0.04 -10.56 13.00
CA LYS A 85 0.51 -11.90 13.40
C LYS A 85 2.05 -11.97 13.38
N TYR A 86 2.69 -11.39 12.37
CA TYR A 86 4.15 -11.34 12.29
C TYR A 86 4.79 -10.53 13.41
N LEU A 87 4.17 -9.40 13.79
CA LEU A 87 4.64 -8.53 14.87
C LEU A 87 4.40 -9.10 16.27
N SER A 88 3.37 -9.92 16.45
CA SER A 88 3.06 -10.58 17.72
C SER A 88 3.85 -11.86 18.00
N GLN A 89 4.51 -12.43 16.98
CA GLN A 89 5.44 -13.55 17.14
C GLN A 89 6.74 -13.13 17.82
#